data_AF-A0A258KPS0-F1
#
_entry.id   AF-A0A258KPS0-F1
#
_cell.length_a   1.000
_cell.length_b   1.000
_cell.length_c   1.000
_cell.angle_alpha   90.00
_cell.angle_beta   90.00
_cell.angle_gamma   90.00
#
_symmetry.space_group_name_H-M   'P 1'
#
loop_
_entity.id
_entity.type
_entity.pdbx_description
1 polymer ?
#
loop_
_entity_poly.entity_id
_entity_poly.type
_entity_poly.pdbx_seq_one_letter_code
_entity_poly.pdbx_strand_id
1 'polypeptide(L)'
;MLIRKLFTALKGVLLAGLLASLGAGQAAAGPVVNTGHIEAELVAQDAAAVPGATIYVALRQKITPGWHTYWRNPGDAGAATTIVWTLPAGWSAGDIVWPTPEQTRVGPLLDYAYKGEVLLPVPITVPASAAPGSTVTLKAAAAFLVCEEICIPEDAILTLDMPIVSGAPGPDPKWGAVVARTLADAPKAAGLKAV
;
A
#
# COMPACT_ATOMS: atom_id res chain seq x y z
N MET A 1 49.80 -58.97 -34.12
CA MET A 1 48.46 -58.85 -34.74
C MET A 1 47.78 -57.65 -34.09
N LEU A 2 47.87 -56.49 -34.74
CA LEU A 2 46.74 -55.78 -35.40
C LEU A 2 45.83 -55.09 -34.36
N ILE A 3 45.55 -53.78 -34.29
CA ILE A 3 45.53 -52.61 -35.19
C ILE A 3 45.29 -51.39 -34.24
N ARG A 4 46.19 -50.40 -34.09
CA ARG A 4 46.19 -49.03 -34.67
C ARG A 4 44.84 -48.27 -34.76
N LYS A 5 44.91 -46.96 -34.46
CA LYS A 5 44.08 -45.81 -34.91
C LYS A 5 42.99 -45.34 -33.93
N LEU A 6 42.67 -44.06 -33.76
CA LEU A 6 43.18 -42.71 -34.08
C LEU A 6 42.07 -41.78 -33.47
N PHE A 7 42.42 -40.59 -32.93
CA PHE A 7 41.71 -39.30 -33.07
C PHE A 7 40.20 -39.26 -32.67
N THR A 8 39.66 -38.30 -31.90
CA THR A 8 39.72 -36.84 -32.05
C THR A 8 38.88 -36.23 -30.91
N ALA A 9 39.15 -34.95 -30.63
CA ALA A 9 38.51 -34.09 -29.65
C ALA A 9 36.97 -34.06 -29.66
N LEU A 10 36.38 -33.77 -28.49
CA LEU A 10 35.28 -32.81 -28.41
C LEU A 10 35.26 -32.11 -27.05
N LYS A 11 35.86 -30.91 -27.00
CA LYS A 11 35.57 -29.90 -25.98
C LYS A 11 34.14 -29.41 -26.21
N GLY A 12 33.17 -30.03 -25.55
CA GLY A 12 31.79 -29.54 -25.50
C GLY A 12 31.70 -28.38 -24.52
N VAL A 13 31.78 -27.15 -25.02
CA VAL A 13 31.41 -25.93 -24.31
C VAL A 13 29.92 -26.00 -24.02
N LEU A 14 29.55 -26.37 -22.79
CA LEU A 14 28.20 -26.18 -22.27
C LEU A 14 28.06 -24.71 -21.85
N LEU A 15 27.64 -23.90 -22.83
CA LEU A 15 27.23 -22.52 -22.62
C LEU A 15 25.90 -22.56 -21.85
N ALA A 16 25.97 -22.53 -20.51
CA ALA A 16 24.81 -22.32 -19.67
C ALA A 16 24.29 -20.90 -19.92
N GLY A 17 23.30 -20.78 -20.80
CA GLY A 17 22.54 -19.54 -21.00
C GLY A 17 21.83 -19.17 -19.72
N LEU A 18 22.47 -18.31 -18.91
CA LEU A 18 21.82 -17.62 -17.81
C LEU A 18 20.86 -16.61 -18.46
N LEU A 19 19.62 -17.03 -18.73
CA LEU A 19 18.54 -16.09 -18.97
C LEU A 19 18.36 -15.28 -17.69
N ALA A 20 19.04 -14.14 -17.62
CA ALA A 20 18.71 -13.08 -16.70
C ALA A 20 17.32 -12.58 -17.11
N SER A 21 16.28 -13.14 -16.50
CA SER A 21 14.95 -12.59 -16.53
C SER A 21 15.04 -11.15 -16.07
N LEU A 22 14.85 -10.19 -16.99
CA LEU A 22 14.54 -8.81 -16.64
C LEU A 22 13.18 -8.85 -15.92
N GLY A 23 13.21 -9.12 -14.62
CA GLY A 23 12.04 -8.99 -13.78
C GLY A 23 11.67 -7.52 -13.75
N ALA A 24 10.50 -7.18 -14.30
CA ALA A 24 9.88 -5.90 -14.00
C ALA A 24 9.76 -5.82 -12.47
N GLY A 25 10.34 -4.78 -11.87
CA GLY A 25 10.25 -4.56 -10.43
C GLY A 25 8.79 -4.54 -10.00
N GLN A 26 8.48 -5.22 -8.90
CA GLN A 26 7.18 -5.16 -8.25
C GLN A 26 7.28 -4.21 -7.06
N ALA A 27 6.25 -3.38 -6.88
CA ALA A 27 6.05 -2.62 -5.66
C ALA A 27 6.06 -3.62 -4.50
N ALA A 28 6.91 -3.34 -3.52
CA ALA A 28 6.89 -4.04 -2.25
C ALA A 28 6.26 -3.11 -1.22
N ALA A 29 5.58 -3.66 -0.21
CA ALA A 29 5.13 -2.87 0.92
C ALA A 29 6.28 -2.05 1.52
N GLY A 30 5.96 -0.84 1.97
CA GLY A 30 6.90 0.01 2.69
C GLY A 30 7.41 -0.63 3.98
N PRO A 31 8.48 -0.11 4.58
CA PRO A 31 8.91 -0.55 5.90
C PRO A 31 7.80 -0.31 6.93
N VAL A 32 7.62 -1.26 7.84
CA VAL A 32 6.72 -1.10 8.98
C VAL A 32 7.34 -0.15 9.99
N VAL A 33 6.56 0.86 10.39
CA VAL A 33 6.87 1.77 11.48
C VAL A 33 6.00 1.39 12.67
N ASN A 34 6.61 1.03 13.78
CA ASN A 34 5.91 0.80 15.04
C ASN A 34 5.87 2.10 15.82
N THR A 35 4.68 2.62 16.08
CA THR A 35 4.44 3.91 16.77
C THR A 35 4.12 3.75 18.26
N GLY A 36 4.15 2.52 18.78
CA GLY A 36 3.74 2.18 20.13
C GLY A 36 2.55 1.23 20.11
N HIS A 37 1.39 1.72 19.67
CA HIS A 37 0.15 0.93 19.62
C HIS A 37 -0.32 0.58 18.21
N ILE A 38 0.34 1.14 17.18
CA ILE A 38 0.05 0.84 15.79
C ILE A 38 1.34 0.47 15.04
N GLU A 39 1.28 -0.64 14.29
CA GLU A 39 2.22 -0.91 13.20
C GLU A 39 1.63 -0.29 11.92
N ALA A 40 2.31 0.72 11.39
CA ALA A 40 1.90 1.46 10.19
C ALA A 40 2.83 1.16 9.00
N GLU A 41 2.27 0.95 7.82
CA GLU A 41 3.03 0.82 6.56
C GLU A 41 2.20 1.31 5.37
N LEU A 42 2.87 1.69 4.28
CA LEU A 42 2.20 1.93 2.99
C LEU A 42 2.20 0.65 2.16
N VAL A 43 1.04 0.31 1.60
CA VAL A 43 0.86 -0.86 0.72
C VAL A 43 0.15 -0.45 -0.57
N ALA A 44 0.46 -1.12 -1.68
CA ALA A 44 -0.15 -0.83 -2.98
C ALA A 44 -1.23 -1.85 -3.34
N GLN A 45 -2.24 -1.42 -4.08
CA GLN A 45 -3.16 -2.35 -4.74
C GLN A 45 -2.49 -3.06 -5.92
N ASP A 46 -1.75 -2.31 -6.74
CA ASP A 46 -1.14 -2.79 -7.97
C ASP A 46 0.36 -2.94 -7.80
N ALA A 47 0.95 -3.92 -8.49
CA ALA A 47 2.37 -4.22 -8.38
C ALA A 47 3.27 -3.15 -9.05
N ALA A 48 2.71 -2.19 -9.79
CA ALA A 48 3.43 -1.07 -10.35
C ALA A 48 2.46 0.05 -10.75
N ALA A 49 2.98 1.23 -11.06
CA ALA A 49 2.24 2.34 -11.62
C ALA A 49 2.30 2.36 -13.15
N VAL A 50 1.28 2.94 -13.78
CA VAL A 50 1.22 3.18 -15.24
C VAL A 50 1.06 4.67 -15.49
N PRO A 51 1.81 5.27 -16.44
CA PRO A 51 1.65 6.68 -16.77
C PRO A 51 0.19 7.03 -17.12
N GLY A 52 -0.32 8.10 -16.51
CA GLY A 52 -1.69 8.59 -16.75
C GLY A 52 -2.81 7.81 -16.04
N ALA A 53 -2.48 6.74 -15.30
CA ALA A 53 -3.45 5.99 -14.52
C ALA A 53 -3.64 6.57 -13.11
N THR A 54 -4.68 6.10 -12.42
CA THR A 54 -4.82 6.23 -10.98
C THR A 54 -4.55 4.87 -10.35
N ILE A 55 -3.67 4.84 -9.35
CA ILE A 55 -3.40 3.66 -8.52
C ILE A 55 -3.95 3.90 -7.11
N TYR A 56 -4.12 2.84 -6.32
CA TYR A 56 -4.46 2.96 -4.90
C TYR A 56 -3.28 2.56 -4.03
N VAL A 57 -2.92 3.46 -3.11
CA VAL A 57 -1.95 3.21 -2.03
C VAL A 57 -2.68 3.35 -0.71
N ALA A 58 -2.64 2.32 0.13
CA ALA A 58 -3.28 2.33 1.43
C ALA A 58 -2.27 2.52 2.55
N LEU A 59 -2.64 3.36 3.52
CA LEU A 59 -2.06 3.30 4.84
C LEU A 59 -2.66 2.08 5.55
N ARG A 60 -1.85 1.06 5.82
CA ARG A 60 -2.22 -0.06 6.66
C ARG A 60 -1.90 0.31 8.11
N GLN A 61 -2.86 0.14 9.00
CA GLN A 61 -2.69 0.27 10.45
C GLN A 61 -3.07 -1.06 11.08
N LYS A 62 -2.11 -1.74 11.70
CA LYS A 62 -2.36 -2.89 12.55
C LYS A 62 -2.29 -2.44 14.00
N ILE A 63 -3.40 -2.55 14.69
CA ILE A 63 -3.69 -1.93 15.97
C ILE A 63 -3.55 -2.99 17.06
N THR A 64 -2.80 -2.65 18.12
CA THR A 64 -2.61 -3.53 19.28
C THR A 64 -3.96 -3.94 19.89
N PRO A 65 -4.15 -5.20 20.31
CA PRO A 65 -5.39 -5.63 20.96
C PRO A 65 -5.79 -4.75 22.15
N GLY A 66 -7.08 -4.43 22.26
CA GLY A 66 -7.61 -3.49 23.27
C GLY A 66 -7.66 -2.03 22.79
N TRP A 67 -6.78 -1.65 21.86
CA TRP A 67 -6.71 -0.30 21.30
C TRP A 67 -7.55 -0.14 20.04
N HIS A 68 -7.87 1.10 19.70
CA HIS A 68 -8.58 1.47 18.48
C HIS A 68 -8.13 2.81 17.92
N THR A 69 -8.29 3.00 16.61
CA THR A 69 -8.19 4.31 15.94
C THR A 69 -9.53 4.67 15.29
N TYR A 70 -9.66 5.85 14.71
CA TYR A 70 -10.96 6.44 14.42
C TYR A 70 -11.31 6.50 12.94
N TRP A 71 -12.62 6.47 12.70
CA TRP A 71 -13.22 6.81 11.42
C TRP A 71 -13.11 8.31 11.13
N ARG A 72 -13.44 8.72 9.89
CA ARG A 72 -13.48 10.13 9.47
C ARG A 72 -14.34 11.01 10.38
N ASN A 73 -15.44 10.45 10.90
CA ASN A 73 -16.22 11.03 11.97
C ASN A 73 -15.97 10.17 13.21
N PRO A 74 -15.17 10.63 14.17
CA PRO A 74 -14.75 9.80 15.28
C PRO A 74 -15.87 9.54 16.30
N GLY A 75 -16.92 10.36 16.31
CA GLY A 75 -18.00 10.29 17.31
C GLY A 75 -17.80 11.32 18.42
N ASP A 76 -18.02 10.92 19.66
CA ASP A 76 -17.96 11.80 20.83
C ASP A 76 -16.52 12.12 21.26
N ALA A 77 -15.61 11.15 21.08
CA ALA A 77 -14.18 11.28 21.31
C ALA A 77 -13.37 10.84 20.09
N GLY A 78 -12.14 11.33 19.99
CA GLY A 78 -11.20 10.90 18.96
C GLY A 78 -10.84 11.95 17.92
N ALA A 79 -9.98 11.54 16.99
CA ALA A 79 -9.62 12.32 15.82
C ALA A 79 -9.33 11.39 14.63
N ALA A 80 -9.82 11.79 13.45
CA ALA A 80 -9.59 11.05 12.22
C ALA A 80 -8.09 11.02 11.86
N THR A 81 -7.66 9.90 11.29
CA THR A 81 -6.32 9.80 10.69
C THR A 81 -6.14 10.85 9.59
N THR A 82 -4.99 11.51 9.59
CA THR A 82 -4.58 12.46 8.56
C THR A 82 -3.31 11.97 7.87
N ILE A 83 -3.18 12.27 6.58
CA ILE A 83 -2.01 11.90 5.78
C ILE A 83 -1.56 13.10 4.97
N VAL A 84 -0.32 13.53 5.19
CA VAL A 84 0.34 14.57 4.39
C VAL A 84 1.32 13.89 3.44
N TRP A 85 1.02 13.98 2.14
CA TRP A 85 1.83 13.35 1.11
C TRP A 85 2.96 14.26 0.61
N THR A 86 4.14 13.68 0.45
CA THR A 86 5.24 14.27 -0.34
C THR A 86 5.49 13.36 -1.53
N LEU A 87 4.99 13.78 -2.69
CA LEU A 87 5.00 12.98 -3.91
C LEU A 87 6.01 13.52 -4.94
N PRO A 88 6.46 12.68 -5.90
CA PRO A 88 7.25 13.16 -7.03
C PRO A 88 6.49 14.21 -7.84
N ALA A 89 7.22 15.03 -8.59
CA ALA A 89 6.61 16.07 -9.42
C ALA A 89 5.54 15.51 -10.38
N GLY A 90 4.37 16.16 -10.41
CA GLY A 90 3.23 15.78 -11.26
C GLY A 90 2.34 14.66 -10.68
N TRP A 91 2.76 14.00 -9.61
CA TRP A 91 1.91 13.05 -8.88
C TRP A 91 1.02 13.80 -7.89
N SER A 92 -0.19 13.29 -7.65
CA SER A 92 -1.12 13.85 -6.66
C SER A 92 -1.88 12.77 -5.91
N ALA A 93 -2.25 13.08 -4.67
CA ALA A 93 -3.11 12.23 -3.84
C ALA A 93 -4.51 12.84 -3.75
N GLY A 94 -5.53 11.99 -3.80
CA GLY A 94 -6.91 12.37 -3.45
C GLY A 94 -7.22 12.14 -1.97
N ASP A 95 -8.51 12.01 -1.67
CA ASP A 95 -8.99 11.76 -0.31
C ASP A 95 -8.87 10.29 0.10
N ILE A 96 -8.79 10.05 1.41
CA ILE A 96 -8.88 8.70 1.97
C ILE A 96 -10.26 8.12 1.63
N VAL A 97 -10.26 6.91 1.06
CA VAL A 97 -11.44 6.06 0.95
C VAL A 97 -11.61 5.35 2.30
N TRP A 98 -12.58 5.80 3.09
CA TRP A 98 -12.79 5.29 4.44
C TRP A 98 -13.65 4.02 4.42
N PRO A 99 -13.13 2.88 4.93
CA PRO A 99 -13.96 1.70 5.17
C PRO A 99 -15.10 1.99 6.17
N THR A 100 -16.04 1.04 6.24
CA THR A 100 -17.09 1.09 7.26
C THR A 100 -16.48 0.85 8.64
N PRO A 101 -16.71 1.73 9.63
CA PRO A 101 -16.17 1.55 10.97
C PRO A 101 -17.05 0.64 11.83
N GLU A 102 -16.53 0.25 12.98
CA GLU A 102 -17.31 -0.33 14.07
C GLU A 102 -17.77 0.75 15.05
N GLN A 103 -18.88 0.51 15.74
CA GLN A 103 -19.23 1.32 16.91
C GLN A 103 -18.45 0.82 18.13
N THR A 104 -17.82 1.72 18.87
CA THR A 104 -17.19 1.42 20.15
C THR A 104 -17.75 2.35 21.24
N ARG A 105 -17.81 1.85 22.47
CA ARG A 105 -18.24 2.64 23.63
C ARG A 105 -17.18 2.64 24.71
N VAL A 106 -16.88 3.83 25.21
CA VAL A 106 -16.05 4.04 26.40
C VAL A 106 -16.87 4.84 27.40
N GLY A 107 -17.41 4.13 28.40
CA GLY A 107 -18.41 4.72 29.31
C GLY A 107 -19.65 5.21 28.55
N PRO A 108 -20.05 6.50 28.67
CA PRO A 108 -21.20 7.05 27.97
C PRO A 108 -20.91 7.46 26.51
N LEU A 109 -19.65 7.49 26.09
CA LEU A 109 -19.22 7.98 24.78
C LEU A 109 -19.43 6.92 23.71
N LEU A 110 -19.96 7.33 22.56
CA LEU A 110 -20.13 6.50 21.37
C LEU A 110 -19.22 6.99 20.25
N ASP A 111 -18.27 6.15 19.88
CA ASP A 111 -17.29 6.44 18.85
C ASP A 111 -17.41 5.49 17.66
N TYR A 112 -16.91 5.93 16.50
CA TYR A 112 -16.77 5.12 15.31
C TYR A 112 -15.29 4.84 15.07
N ALA A 113 -14.92 3.57 15.17
CA ALA A 113 -13.54 3.18 15.32
C ALA A 113 -13.18 1.94 14.48
N TYR A 114 -11.88 1.72 14.35
CA TYR A 114 -11.27 0.53 13.79
C TYR A 114 -10.46 -0.19 14.86
N LYS A 115 -10.54 -1.51 14.85
CA LYS A 115 -9.80 -2.42 15.75
C LYS A 115 -9.09 -3.48 14.91
N GLY A 116 -8.01 -4.05 15.46
CA GLY A 116 -7.27 -5.13 14.80
C GLY A 116 -6.45 -4.63 13.61
N GLU A 117 -7.05 -4.52 12.42
CA GLU A 117 -6.35 -4.04 11.23
C GLU A 117 -7.30 -3.26 10.31
N VAL A 118 -6.85 -2.10 9.84
CA VAL A 118 -7.56 -1.29 8.85
C VAL A 118 -6.60 -0.87 7.74
N LEU A 119 -7.13 -0.83 6.51
CA LEU A 119 -6.47 -0.18 5.38
C LEU A 119 -7.25 1.09 5.07
N LEU A 120 -6.53 2.19 4.86
CA LEU A 120 -7.07 3.48 4.43
C LEU A 120 -6.54 3.81 3.03
N PRO A 121 -7.18 3.30 1.95
CA PRO A 121 -6.75 3.54 0.58
C PRO A 121 -6.85 5.02 0.20
N VAL A 122 -5.85 5.50 -0.54
CA VAL A 122 -5.81 6.83 -1.14
C VAL A 122 -5.58 6.66 -2.64
N PRO A 123 -6.40 7.26 -3.52
CA PRO A 123 -6.13 7.28 -4.94
C PRO A 123 -4.94 8.21 -5.21
N ILE A 124 -3.92 7.68 -5.87
CA ILE A 124 -2.74 8.42 -6.31
C ILE A 124 -2.79 8.53 -7.84
N THR A 125 -2.80 9.75 -8.36
CA THR A 125 -2.77 10.02 -9.80
C THR A 125 -1.32 10.02 -10.29
N VAL A 126 -1.05 9.17 -11.28
CA VAL A 126 0.25 9.04 -11.95
C VAL A 126 0.28 10.01 -13.14
N PRO A 127 1.27 10.91 -13.26
CA PRO A 127 1.34 11.81 -14.40
C PRO A 127 1.58 11.02 -15.68
N ALA A 128 1.03 11.49 -16.80
CA ALA A 128 1.29 10.91 -18.13
C ALA A 128 2.78 10.96 -18.54
N SER A 129 3.56 11.87 -17.93
CA SER A 129 5.01 12.00 -18.11
C SER A 129 5.84 11.05 -17.24
N ALA A 130 5.22 10.21 -16.40
CA ALA A 130 5.94 9.21 -15.62
C ALA A 130 6.74 8.28 -16.55
N ALA A 131 7.99 7.99 -16.20
CA ALA A 131 8.90 7.26 -17.08
C ALA A 131 8.85 5.74 -16.80
N PRO A 132 8.37 4.90 -17.75
CA PRO A 132 8.44 3.45 -17.61
C PRO A 132 9.89 2.96 -17.44
N GLY A 133 10.08 1.93 -16.62
CA GLY A 133 11.39 1.38 -16.28
C GLY A 133 12.09 2.10 -15.13
N SER A 134 11.50 3.17 -14.59
CA SER A 134 11.98 3.84 -13.37
C SER A 134 11.19 3.40 -12.13
N THR A 135 11.69 3.76 -10.95
CA THR A 135 11.01 3.59 -9.66
C THR A 135 10.95 4.94 -8.97
N VAL A 136 9.81 5.29 -8.38
CA VAL A 136 9.63 6.50 -7.59
C VAL A 136 9.34 6.15 -6.14
N THR A 137 9.77 6.99 -5.21
CA THR A 137 9.41 6.86 -3.79
C THR A 137 8.25 7.79 -3.47
N LEU A 138 7.15 7.22 -3.00
CA LEU A 138 6.02 7.94 -2.43
C LEU A 138 6.28 8.08 -0.93
N LYS A 139 6.12 9.28 -0.37
CA LYS A 139 6.31 9.53 1.07
C LYS A 139 5.03 10.08 1.68
N ALA A 140 4.73 9.65 2.91
CA ALA A 140 3.58 10.10 3.67
C ALA A 140 3.98 10.34 5.12
N ALA A 141 3.56 11.47 5.68
CA ALA A 141 3.51 11.69 7.12
C ALA A 141 2.07 11.45 7.57
N ALA A 142 1.84 10.37 8.32
CA ALA A 142 0.54 10.03 8.88
C ALA A 142 0.49 10.43 10.35
N ALA A 143 -0.63 11.01 10.79
CA ALA A 143 -0.91 11.29 12.19
C ALA A 143 -2.29 10.75 12.54
N PHE A 144 -2.38 10.06 13.67
CA PHE A 144 -3.59 9.39 14.12
C PHE A 144 -3.70 9.40 15.64
N LEU A 145 -4.93 9.40 16.14
CA LEU A 145 -5.19 9.21 17.56
C LEU A 145 -5.51 7.73 17.79
N VAL A 146 -4.88 7.13 18.81
CA VAL A 146 -5.11 5.75 19.23
C VAL A 146 -5.56 5.74 20.69
N CYS A 147 -6.62 5.00 20.99
CA CYS A 147 -7.25 5.04 22.31
C CYS A 147 -7.58 3.67 22.87
N GLU A 148 -7.57 3.60 24.19
CA GLU A 148 -8.17 2.55 25.02
C GLU A 148 -9.03 3.26 26.09
N GLU A 149 -8.54 3.39 27.33
CA GLU A 149 -9.15 4.26 28.36
C GLU A 149 -8.72 5.72 28.22
N ILE A 150 -7.53 5.93 27.65
CA ILE A 150 -6.97 7.24 27.34
C ILE A 150 -6.61 7.29 25.85
N CYS A 151 -6.47 8.51 25.34
CA CYS A 151 -6.12 8.77 23.96
C CYS A 151 -4.70 9.31 23.83
N ILE A 152 -3.94 8.71 22.91
CA ILE A 152 -2.54 9.03 22.66
C ILE A 152 -2.40 9.45 21.18
N PRO A 153 -1.84 10.63 20.89
CA PRO A 153 -1.47 10.99 19.53
C PRO A 153 -0.21 10.23 19.11
N GLU A 154 -0.27 9.61 17.94
CA GLU A 154 0.85 8.90 17.32
C GLU A 154 1.03 9.34 15.86
N ASP A 155 2.27 9.27 15.37
CA ASP A 155 2.63 9.66 14.01
C ASP A 155 3.63 8.68 13.38
N ALA A 156 3.62 8.61 12.05
CA ALA A 156 4.50 7.75 11.28
C ALA A 156 4.97 8.45 10.00
N ILE A 157 6.29 8.38 9.74
CA ILE A 157 6.87 8.77 8.45
C ILE A 157 7.07 7.50 7.62
N LEU A 158 6.34 7.42 6.52
CA LEU A 158 6.20 6.20 5.73
C LEU A 158 6.68 6.43 4.30
N THR A 159 7.18 5.36 3.68
CA THR A 159 7.65 5.38 2.30
C THR A 159 7.20 4.14 1.55
N LEU A 160 6.98 4.28 0.25
CA LEU A 160 6.69 3.18 -0.66
C LEU A 160 7.44 3.38 -1.97
N ASP A 161 8.25 2.41 -2.36
CA ASP A 161 8.90 2.42 -3.68
C ASP A 161 7.96 1.78 -4.71
N MET A 162 7.60 2.60 -5.71
CA MET A 162 6.63 2.28 -6.74
C MET A 162 7.31 2.23 -8.11
N PRO A 163 7.52 1.03 -8.68
CA PRO A 163 7.98 0.86 -10.06
C PRO A 163 6.96 1.43 -11.05
N ILE A 164 7.43 1.92 -12.19
CA ILE A 164 6.58 2.40 -13.29
C ILE A 164 6.78 1.51 -14.51
N VAL A 165 5.68 1.04 -15.09
CA VAL A 165 5.67 0.14 -16.25
C VAL A 165 4.84 0.72 -17.39
N SER A 166 5.09 0.26 -18.62
CA SER A 166 4.36 0.69 -19.82
C SER A 166 3.09 -0.10 -20.10
N GLY A 167 2.94 -1.29 -19.51
CA GLY A 167 1.78 -2.16 -19.65
C GLY A 167 0.89 -2.17 -18.42
N ALA A 168 -0.25 -2.85 -18.47
CA ALA A 168 -1.12 -3.03 -17.32
C ALA A 168 -0.45 -3.93 -16.26
N PRO A 169 -0.16 -3.44 -15.05
CA PRO A 169 0.41 -4.25 -13.98
C PRO A 169 -0.65 -5.21 -13.46
N GLY A 170 -0.19 -6.36 -12.96
CA GLY A 170 -1.03 -7.19 -12.11
C GLY A 170 -1.24 -6.56 -10.72
N PRO A 171 -2.20 -7.06 -9.93
CA PRO A 171 -2.33 -6.67 -8.53
C PRO A 171 -1.06 -7.03 -7.75
N ASP A 172 -0.77 -6.29 -6.69
CA ASP A 172 0.22 -6.71 -5.69
C ASP A 172 -0.18 -8.10 -5.15
N PRO A 173 0.74 -9.08 -5.11
CA PRO A 173 0.41 -10.46 -4.78
C PRO A 173 -0.07 -10.65 -3.34
N LYS A 174 0.30 -9.75 -2.41
CA LYS A 174 -0.09 -9.81 -0.99
C LYS A 174 -1.28 -8.91 -0.72
N TRP A 175 -1.24 -7.68 -1.21
CA TRP A 175 -2.13 -6.60 -0.80
C TRP A 175 -3.19 -6.25 -1.83
N GLY A 176 -3.01 -6.60 -3.11
CA GLY A 176 -3.93 -6.19 -4.16
C GLY A 176 -5.36 -6.62 -3.93
N ALA A 177 -5.56 -7.88 -3.54
CA ALA A 177 -6.90 -8.38 -3.22
C ALA A 177 -7.48 -7.78 -1.91
N VAL A 178 -6.63 -7.42 -0.94
CA VAL A 178 -7.06 -6.81 0.32
C VAL A 178 -7.54 -5.39 0.07
N VAL A 179 -6.72 -4.57 -0.60
CA VAL A 179 -7.05 -3.19 -0.96
C VAL A 179 -8.30 -3.14 -1.85
N ALA A 180 -8.39 -4.03 -2.85
CA ALA A 180 -9.56 -4.08 -3.72
C ALA A 180 -10.86 -4.39 -2.97
N ARG A 181 -10.83 -5.31 -1.99
CA ARG A 181 -12.00 -5.58 -1.13
C ARG A 181 -12.33 -4.38 -0.25
N THR A 182 -11.34 -3.78 0.40
CA THR A 182 -11.52 -2.57 1.21
C THR A 182 -12.21 -1.45 0.43
N LEU A 183 -11.81 -1.23 -0.84
CA LEU A 183 -12.45 -0.25 -1.72
C LEU A 183 -13.89 -0.64 -2.10
N ALA A 184 -14.15 -1.92 -2.34
CA ALA A 184 -15.47 -2.41 -2.70
C ALA A 184 -16.49 -2.27 -1.56
N ASP A 185 -16.04 -2.52 -0.33
CA ASP A 185 -16.85 -2.51 0.89
C ASP A 185 -17.00 -1.10 1.50
N ALA A 186 -16.22 -0.11 1.03
CA ALA A 186 -16.31 1.25 1.49
C ALA A 186 -17.68 1.89 1.13
N PRO A 187 -18.29 2.67 2.04
CA PRO A 187 -19.56 3.33 1.77
C PRO A 187 -19.49 4.25 0.55
N LYS A 188 -20.38 4.03 -0.41
CA LYS A 188 -20.52 4.89 -1.60
C LYS A 188 -21.50 6.02 -1.32
N ALA A 189 -21.25 7.18 -1.91
CA ALA A 189 -22.21 8.28 -1.86
C ALA A 189 -23.55 7.81 -2.44
N ALA A 190 -24.62 7.89 -1.66
CA ALA A 190 -25.96 7.45 -2.07
C ALA A 190 -26.63 8.38 -3.11
N GLY A 191 -25.93 9.41 -3.60
CA GLY A 191 -26.46 10.39 -4.54
C GLY A 191 -27.60 11.26 -3.99
N LEU A 192 -27.80 11.24 -2.66
CA LEU A 192 -28.86 11.99 -2.00
C LEU A 192 -28.50 13.48 -1.98
N LYS A 193 -29.40 14.31 -2.50
CA LYS A 193 -29.34 15.76 -2.34
C LYS A 193 -30.17 16.12 -1.12
N ALA A 194 -29.59 16.89 -0.20
CA ALA A 194 -30.38 17.54 0.84
C ALA A 194 -31.41 18.46 0.15
N VAL A 195 -32.68 18.29 0.50
CA VAL A 195 -33.80 19.16 0.08
C VAL A 195 -33.87 20.40 0.94
#